data_AF-A0A968LKQ1-F1
#
_entry.id   AF-A0A968LKQ1-F1
#
_cell.length_a   1.000
_cell.length_b   1.000
_cell.length_c   1.000
_cell.angle_alpha   90.00
_cell.angle_beta   90.00
_cell.angle_gamma   90.00
#
_symmetry.space_group_name_H-M   'P 1'
#
loop_
_entity.id
_entity.type
_entity.pdbx_description
1 polymer ?
#
loop_
_entity_poly.entity_id
_entity_poly.type
_entity_poly.pdbx_seq_one_letter_code
_entity_poly.pdbx_strand_id
1 'polypeptide(L)' 'MSLYDKKSDAVVTHKNNLAASIKRRMEVARANNDDRLLELLQKEQRQLGLN' A
#
# COMPACT_ATOMS: atom_id res chain seq x y z
N MET A 1 -28.39 3.50 4.69
CA MET A 1 -27.01 3.16 4.25
C MET A 1 -27.07 2.81 2.77
N SER A 2 -26.69 3.73 1.88
CA SER A 2 -26.80 3.53 0.43
C SER A 2 -25.75 2.52 -0.05
N LEU A 3 -26.05 1.75 -1.11
CA LEU A 3 -25.08 0.83 -1.74
C LEU A 3 -23.83 1.56 -2.26
N TYR A 4 -23.97 2.86 -2.55
CA TYR A 4 -22.87 3.74 -2.95
C TYR A 4 -21.91 4.03 -1.80
N ASP A 5 -22.40 4.18 -0.57
CA ASP A 5 -21.56 4.41 0.62
C ASP A 5 -20.67 3.18 0.91
N LYS A 6 -21.23 1.98 0.78
CA LYS A 6 -20.50 0.72 1.00
C LYS A 6 -19.38 0.48 0.00
N LYS A 7 -19.56 0.88 -1.27
CA LYS A 7 -18.52 0.76 -2.30
C LYS A 7 -17.39 1.76 -2.07
N SER A 8 -17.72 2.98 -1.67
CA SER A 8 -16.73 4.00 -1.32
C SER A 8 -15.87 3.57 -0.13
N ASP A 9 -16.51 3.02 0.91
CA ASP A 9 -15.83 2.52 2.11
C ASP A 9 -14.92 1.31 1.81
N ALA A 10 -15.38 0.39 0.96
CA ALA A 10 -14.58 -0.74 0.51
C ALA A 10 -13.33 -0.32 -0.28
N VAL A 11 -13.43 0.71 -1.13
CA VAL A 11 -12.28 1.23 -1.88
C VAL A 11 -11.27 1.91 -0.96
N VAL A 12 -11.74 2.69 0.01
CA VAL A 12 -10.87 3.33 1.02
C VAL A 12 -10.16 2.27 1.86
N THR A 13 -10.92 1.29 2.36
CA THR A 13 -10.38 0.16 3.13
C THR A 13 -9.35 -0.63 2.32
N HIS A 14 -9.63 -0.89 1.05
CA HIS A 14 -8.70 -1.58 0.15
C HIS A 14 -7.39 -0.80 -0.04
N LYS A 15 -7.47 0.52 -0.25
CA LYS A 15 -6.28 1.39 -0.35
C LYS A 15 -5.47 1.40 0.95
N ASN A 16 -6.14 1.48 2.10
CA ASN A 16 -5.49 1.43 3.41
C ASN A 16 -4.76 0.10 3.64
N ASN A 17 -5.39 -1.02 3.28
CA ASN A 17 -4.78 -2.34 3.38
C ASN A 17 -3.56 -2.49 2.46
N LEU A 18 -3.65 -1.95 1.24
CA LEU A 18 -2.51 -1.92 0.30
C LEU A 18 -1.37 -1.06 0.85
N ALA A 19 -1.66 0.13 1.37
CA ALA A 19 -0.64 1.01 1.95
C ALA A 19 0.05 0.34 3.15
N ALA A 20 -0.73 -0.27 4.06
CA ALA A 20 -0.21 -1.01 5.20
C ALA A 20 0.66 -2.20 4.77
N SER A 21 0.23 -2.95 3.75
CA SER A 21 1.00 -4.07 3.19
C SER A 21 2.33 -3.62 2.57
N ILE A 22 2.32 -2.56 1.76
CA ILE A 22 3.54 -2.00 1.15
C ILE A 22 4.48 -1.48 2.23
N LYS A 23 3.97 -0.76 3.24
CA LYS A 23 4.76 -0.27 4.37
C LYS A 23 5.46 -1.41 5.11
N ARG A 24 4.72 -2.47 5.46
CA ARG A 24 5.29 -3.66 6.11
C ARG A 24 6.37 -4.32 5.25
N ARG A 25 6.14 -4.45 3.94
CA ARG A 25 7.14 -5.00 3.01
C ARG A 25 8.40 -4.13 2.93
N MET A 26 8.26 -2.80 2.96
CA MET A 26 9.41 -1.88 2.99
C MET A 26 10.21 -1.98 4.30
N GLU A 27 9.53 -2.14 5.45
CA GLU A 27 10.19 -2.36 6.75
C GLU A 27 11.02 -3.65 6.73
N VAL A 28 10.46 -4.74 6.17
CA VAL A 28 11.18 -6.01 6.00
C VAL A 28 12.35 -5.86 5.02
N ALA A 29 12.16 -5.16 3.89
CA ALA A 29 13.24 -4.90 2.93
C ALA A 29 14.41 -4.14 3.59
N ARG A 30 14.11 -3.10 4.38
CA ARG A 30 15.11 -2.35 5.17
C ARG A 30 15.82 -3.23 6.18
N ALA A 31 15.09 -4.07 6.91
CA ALA A 31 15.69 -4.99 7.89
C ALA A 31 16.64 -6.01 7.25
N ASN A 32 16.41 -6.35 5.97
CA ASN A 32 17.26 -7.27 5.21
C ASN A 32 18.32 -6.56 4.34
N ASN A 33 18.42 -5.23 4.37
CA ASN A 33 19.25 -4.43 3.47
C ASN A 33 19.00 -4.74 1.98
N ASP A 34 17.76 -5.07 1.62
CA ASP A 34 17.35 -5.34 0.24
C ASP A 34 16.92 -4.04 -0.44
N ASP A 35 17.91 -3.26 -0.87
CA ASP A 35 17.70 -1.96 -1.50
C ASP A 35 16.91 -2.05 -2.81
N ARG A 36 17.08 -3.16 -3.55
CA ARG A 36 16.36 -3.38 -4.81
C ARG A 36 14.87 -3.61 -4.55
N LEU A 37 14.53 -4.42 -3.55
CA LEU A 37 13.15 -4.60 -3.14
C LEU A 37 12.54 -3.30 -2.61
N LEU A 38 13.33 -2.52 -1.85
CA LEU A 38 12.90 -1.22 -1.34
C LEU A 38 12.54 -0.25 -2.47
N GLU A 39 13.38 -0.14 -3.50
CA GLU A 39 13.11 0.71 -4.67
C GLU A 39 11.85 0.27 -5.44
N LEU A 40 11.67 -1.04 -5.65
CA LEU A 40 10.49 -1.59 -6.32
C LEU A 40 9.21 -1.27 -5.55
N LEU A 41 9.23 -1.43 -4.22
CA LEU A 41 8.09 -1.12 -3.36
C LEU A 41 7.77 0.37 -3.32
N GLN A 42 8.78 1.25 -3.32
CA GLN A 42 8.58 2.70 -3.43
C GLN A 42 8.00 3.11 -4.79
N LYS A 43 8.36 2.41 -5.87
CA LYS A 43 7.76 2.62 -7.19
C LYS A 43 6.30 2.16 -7.20
N GLU A 44 6.01 0.99 -6.63
CA GLU A 44 4.65 0.46 -6.47
C GLU A 44 3.77 1.42 -5.64
N GLN A 45 4.27 1.95 -4.52
CA GLN A 45 3.55 2.92 -3.69
C GLN A 45 3.15 4.19 -4.47
N ARG A 46 4.09 4.72 -5.28
CA ARG A 46 3.86 5.90 -6.11
C ARG A 46 2.85 5.63 -7.23
N GLN A 47 2.94 4.48 -7.90
CA GLN A 47 2.00 4.09 -8.97
C GLN A 47 0.56 3.92 -8.47
N LEU A 48 0.41 3.43 -7.24
CA LEU A 48 -0.90 3.25 -6.61
C LEU A 48 -1.45 4.53 -5.99
N GLY A 49 -0.69 5.63 -5.98
CA GLY A 49 -1.07 6.89 -5.37
C GLY A 49 -1.27 6.78 -3.85
N LEU A 50 -0.49 5.91 -3.20
CA LEU A 50 -0.57 5.62 -1.76
C LEU A 50 0.45 6.45 -0.95
N ASN A 51 0.68 7.70 -1.37
CA ASN A 51 1.56 8.64 -0.68
C ASN A 51 0.96 9.13 0.63
#